data_AF-A0A2G6E911-F1
#
_entry.id   AF-A0A2G6E911-F1
#
_cell.length_a   1.000
_cell.length_b   1.000
_cell.length_c   1.000
_cell.angle_alpha   90.00
_cell.angle_beta   90.00
_cell.angle_gamma   90.00
#
_symmetry.space_group_name_H-M   'P 1'
#
loop_
_entity.id
_entity.type
_entity.pdbx_description
1 polymer ?
#
loop_
_entity_poly.entity_id
_entity_poly.type
_entity_poly.pdbx_seq_one_letter_code
_entity_poly.pdbx_strand_id
1 'polypeptide(L)'
;MYDHQSIFRVVRTVMFLLYLLFAMTALSVTAGESSPCDPRLTGSSPNALSYQFRGDSCEGLYASNSRFRMLTGTLRVVSFVERFDDFDLDSGQKLMVDWSVPQPRDVFLQAQSLQAGLYYRMDTKRQADESRYVWPLTILRQLSISRNNLGVLGWASYKLSNGMVKDVYLPLRISQNPSTETSSPAYQLVIWPTQELSEVYVSVATLDADGSPKAFILDGKALGYGYYPENRGIHFEIPKPSVPGIYYLQIGAVFVKGGVVNVEYWFYHKG
;
A
#
# COMPACT_ATOMS: atom_id res chain seq x y z
N MET A 1 50.49 -60.23 7.61
CA MET A 1 49.82 -60.03 6.30
C MET A 1 48.57 -59.22 6.60
N TYR A 2 48.67 -57.89 6.53
CA TYR A 2 47.55 -57.01 6.89
C TYR A 2 46.50 -57.08 5.79
N ASP A 3 45.27 -57.42 6.19
CA ASP A 3 44.13 -57.58 5.31
C ASP A 3 43.74 -56.21 4.71
N HIS A 4 44.25 -55.95 3.50
CA HIS A 4 44.01 -54.71 2.79
C HIS A 4 42.52 -54.50 2.45
N GLN A 5 41.69 -55.55 2.42
CA GLN A 5 40.28 -55.42 2.03
C GLN A 5 39.39 -54.82 3.12
N SER A 6 39.71 -55.03 4.39
CA SER A 6 38.93 -54.50 5.52
C SER A 6 39.12 -52.99 5.69
N ILE A 7 40.32 -52.45 5.43
CA ILE A 7 40.62 -51.01 5.52
C ILE A 7 39.86 -50.21 4.45
N PHE A 8 39.77 -50.70 3.21
CA PHE A 8 39.03 -50.01 2.14
C PHE A 8 37.52 -49.93 2.38
N ARG A 9 36.93 -50.92 3.06
CA ARG A 9 35.51 -50.89 3.45
C ARG A 9 35.24 -49.84 4.52
N VAL A 10 36.09 -49.73 5.54
CA VAL A 10 35.93 -48.75 6.62
C VAL A 10 36.08 -47.31 6.09
N VAL A 11 37.07 -47.06 5.22
CA VAL A 11 37.28 -45.72 4.63
C VAL A 11 36.11 -45.31 3.72
N ARG A 12 35.52 -46.23 2.95
CA ARG A 12 34.34 -45.94 2.12
C ARG A 12 33.11 -45.61 2.96
N THR A 13 32.88 -46.33 4.05
CA THR A 13 31.73 -46.09 4.94
C THR A 13 31.88 -44.76 5.69
N VAL A 14 33.09 -44.43 6.15
CA VAL A 14 33.37 -43.15 6.81
C VAL A 14 33.25 -41.97 5.85
N MET A 15 33.76 -42.09 4.62
CA MET A 15 33.58 -41.07 3.57
C MET A 15 32.10 -40.88 3.17
N PHE A 16 31.32 -41.95 3.10
CA PHE A 16 29.89 -41.88 2.78
C PHE A 16 29.08 -41.23 3.92
N LEU A 17 29.42 -41.52 5.17
CA LEU A 17 28.84 -40.85 6.35
C LEU A 17 29.22 -39.36 6.41
N LEU A 18 30.47 -39.00 6.11
CA LEU A 18 30.91 -37.61 6.02
C LEU A 18 30.20 -36.84 4.89
N TYR A 19 29.97 -37.47 3.74
CA TYR A 19 29.23 -36.86 2.63
C TYR A 19 27.74 -36.65 2.99
N LEU A 20 27.12 -37.59 3.69
CA LEU A 20 25.75 -37.46 4.22
C LEU A 20 25.64 -36.35 5.30
N LEU A 21 26.64 -36.23 6.18
CA LEU A 21 26.70 -35.16 7.18
C LEU A 21 26.91 -33.79 6.54
N PHE A 22 27.70 -33.69 5.47
CA PHE A 22 27.90 -32.43 4.75
C PHE A 22 26.65 -32.03 3.94
N ALA A 23 25.97 -33.00 3.30
CA ALA A 23 24.74 -32.76 2.54
C ALA A 23 23.55 -32.30 3.41
N MET A 24 23.48 -32.67 4.69
CA MET A 24 22.43 -32.20 5.60
C MET A 24 22.63 -30.77 6.13
N THR A 25 23.82 -30.16 5.95
CA THR A 25 24.07 -28.79 6.43
C THR A 25 23.68 -27.69 5.43
N ALA A 26 23.22 -28.05 4.22
CA ALA A 26 22.87 -27.09 3.16
C ALA A 26 21.39 -26.67 3.13
N LEU A 27 20.55 -27.14 4.07
CA LEU A 27 19.12 -26.89 4.09
C LEU A 27 18.70 -26.09 5.32
N SER A 28 19.01 -24.80 5.34
CA SER A 28 18.27 -23.78 6.13
C SER A 28 18.70 -22.37 5.71
N VAL A 29 18.55 -22.03 4.42
CA VAL A 29 18.34 -20.63 4.09
C VAL A 29 16.85 -20.40 4.30
N THR A 30 16.47 -20.01 5.52
CA THR A 30 15.17 -19.38 5.72
C THR A 30 15.19 -18.13 4.85
N ALA A 31 14.37 -18.11 3.80
CA ALA A 31 14.05 -16.88 3.11
C ALA A 31 13.46 -15.95 4.17
N GLY A 32 14.26 -15.02 4.70
CA GLY A 32 13.79 -14.00 5.60
C GLY A 32 12.75 -13.19 4.85
N GLU A 33 11.49 -13.37 5.21
CA GLU A 33 10.38 -12.58 4.68
C GLU A 33 10.75 -11.11 4.91
N SER A 34 10.86 -10.36 3.82
CA SER A 34 11.29 -8.95 3.91
C SER A 34 10.30 -8.23 4.80
N SER A 35 10.76 -7.73 5.96
CA SER A 35 9.90 -7.01 6.90
C SER A 35 9.06 -5.95 6.17
N PRO A 36 7.76 -5.82 6.46
CA PRO A 36 6.91 -4.80 5.82
C PRO A 36 7.25 -3.38 6.28
N CYS A 37 8.15 -3.23 7.26
CA CYS A 37 8.58 -1.95 7.79
C CYS A 37 9.28 -1.11 6.72
N ASP A 38 8.91 0.15 6.61
CA ASP A 38 9.66 1.12 5.83
C ASP A 38 10.96 1.46 6.57
N PRO A 39 12.14 1.03 6.08
CA PRO A 39 13.41 1.20 6.78
C PRO A 39 13.84 2.66 6.89
N ARG A 40 13.16 3.57 6.18
CA ARG A 40 13.44 5.02 6.22
C ARG A 40 12.75 5.71 7.39
N LEU A 41 11.81 5.04 8.05
CA LEU A 41 11.10 5.59 9.20
C LEU A 41 11.78 5.19 10.50
N THR A 42 12.07 6.18 11.32
CA THR A 42 12.50 5.99 12.70
C THR A 42 11.31 6.22 13.62
N GLY A 43 11.10 5.34 14.60
CA GLY A 43 10.07 5.54 15.62
C GLY A 43 10.24 6.88 16.35
N SER A 44 9.13 7.53 16.74
CA SER A 44 9.15 8.87 17.34
C SER A 44 9.78 8.92 18.74
N SER A 45 9.79 7.80 19.48
CA SER A 45 10.31 7.63 20.84
C SER A 45 10.30 6.13 21.17
N PRO A 46 11.12 5.59 22.09
CA PRO A 46 11.01 4.21 22.55
C PRO A 46 9.78 4.00 23.45
N ASN A 47 8.59 4.14 22.87
CA ASN A 47 7.31 3.86 23.54
C ASN A 47 6.49 2.83 22.74
N ALA A 48 5.47 2.27 23.38
CA ALA A 48 4.61 1.23 22.80
C ALA A 48 3.85 1.69 21.54
N LEU A 49 3.76 3.00 21.32
CA LEU A 49 3.09 3.65 20.19
C LEU A 49 4.01 3.93 19.01
N SER A 50 5.32 3.72 19.15
CA SER A 50 6.28 3.94 18.08
C SER A 50 6.03 3.02 16.88
N TYR A 51 6.40 3.51 15.70
CA TYR A 51 6.38 2.72 14.47
C TYR A 51 7.37 1.56 14.60
N GLN A 52 6.83 0.35 14.66
CA GLN A 52 7.59 -0.88 14.84
C GLN A 52 6.82 -2.07 14.29
N PHE A 53 7.51 -3.19 14.10
CA PHE A 53 6.90 -4.44 13.68
C PHE A 53 5.96 -5.02 14.75
N ARG A 54 4.79 -5.50 14.32
CA ARG A 54 3.67 -6.01 15.14
C ARG A 54 3.08 -7.29 14.55
N GLY A 55 3.94 -8.27 14.27
CA GLY A 55 3.53 -9.60 13.83
C GLY A 55 3.44 -9.73 12.31
N ASP A 56 2.57 -8.97 11.65
CA ASP A 56 2.41 -8.99 10.18
C ASP A 56 2.32 -7.60 9.54
N SER A 57 2.44 -6.56 10.35
CA SER A 57 2.45 -5.16 9.95
C SER A 57 3.50 -4.39 10.73
N CYS A 58 3.90 -3.24 10.21
CA CYS A 58 4.62 -2.24 10.97
C CYS A 58 3.71 -1.06 11.20
N GLU A 59 3.50 -0.66 12.46
CA GLU A 59 2.47 0.32 12.79
C GLU A 59 2.87 1.19 13.98
N GLY A 60 2.57 2.49 13.90
CA GLY A 60 2.76 3.45 15.00
C GLY A 60 3.19 4.83 14.55
N LEU A 61 3.70 5.61 15.50
CA LEU A 61 4.21 6.96 15.33
C LEU A 61 5.68 6.94 14.89
N TYR A 62 5.98 7.65 13.80
CA TYR A 62 7.35 7.91 13.36
C TYR A 62 7.77 9.34 13.70
N ALA A 63 9.08 9.57 13.77
CA ALA A 63 9.65 10.85 14.14
C ALA A 63 9.41 11.90 13.04
N SER A 64 8.93 13.10 13.40
CA SER A 64 8.69 14.20 12.46
C SER A 64 9.96 14.67 11.73
N ASN A 65 11.12 14.47 12.35
CA ASN A 65 12.46 14.78 11.84
C ASN A 65 13.10 13.62 11.07
N SER A 66 12.37 12.51 10.83
CA SER A 66 12.86 11.47 9.94
C SER A 66 13.25 12.14 8.63
N ARG A 67 14.50 11.93 8.18
CA ARG A 67 15.08 12.57 6.97
C ARG A 67 14.23 12.38 5.72
N PHE A 68 13.28 11.46 5.78
CA PHE A 68 12.14 11.36 4.90
C PHE A 68 10.93 12.10 5.50
N ARG A 69 10.77 13.41 5.20
CA ARG A 69 9.42 13.98 5.15
C ARG A 69 8.73 13.18 4.05
N MET A 70 7.91 12.21 4.44
CA MET A 70 7.15 11.34 3.53
C MET A 70 6.27 12.14 2.53
N LEU A 71 6.17 13.45 2.75
CA LEU A 71 5.76 14.50 1.82
C LEU A 71 6.84 14.76 0.74
N THR A 72 7.42 13.72 0.12
CA THR A 72 8.23 13.91 -1.08
C THR A 72 7.27 14.15 -2.25
N GLY A 73 7.22 15.38 -2.74
CA GLY A 73 6.28 15.82 -3.76
C GLY A 73 5.30 16.85 -3.23
N THR A 74 4.91 17.77 -4.11
CA THR A 74 4.01 18.88 -3.79
C THR A 74 2.55 18.44 -3.63
N LEU A 75 2.20 17.31 -4.23
CA LEU A 75 0.88 16.71 -4.25
C LEU A 75 1.02 15.19 -4.30
N ARG A 76 0.16 14.46 -3.58
CA ARG A 76 0.14 12.98 -3.58
C ARG A 76 -1.26 12.46 -3.28
N VAL A 77 -1.60 11.28 -3.81
CA VAL A 77 -2.75 10.50 -3.34
C VAL A 77 -2.37 9.81 -2.03
N VAL A 78 -3.24 9.92 -1.02
CA VAL A 78 -3.06 9.36 0.34
C VAL A 78 -4.15 8.39 0.74
N SER A 79 -5.24 8.34 -0.01
CA SER A 79 -6.24 7.30 0.11
C SER A 79 -6.93 7.04 -1.21
N PHE A 80 -7.27 5.78 -1.47
CA PHE A 80 -8.05 5.40 -2.63
C PHE A 80 -8.86 4.14 -2.31
N VAL A 81 -10.17 4.32 -2.22
CA VAL A 81 -11.10 3.29 -1.73
C VAL A 81 -12.31 3.20 -2.63
N GLU A 82 -12.84 1.99 -2.75
CA GLU A 82 -14.18 1.75 -3.25
C GLU A 82 -15.23 2.06 -2.19
N ARG A 83 -14.92 1.72 -0.93
CA ARG A 83 -15.79 1.96 0.21
C ARG A 83 -14.95 1.97 1.48
N PHE A 84 -15.23 2.91 2.37
CA PHE A 84 -14.62 2.98 3.68
C PHE A 84 -15.67 3.39 4.69
N ASP A 85 -16.27 2.39 5.33
CA ASP A 85 -17.30 2.56 6.34
C ASP A 85 -16.73 3.23 7.59
N ASP A 86 -17.60 3.91 8.32
CA ASP A 86 -17.30 4.29 9.69
C ASP A 86 -17.04 3.04 10.54
N PHE A 87 -16.16 3.19 11.52
CA PHE A 87 -15.79 2.14 12.44
C PHE A 87 -15.74 2.68 13.87
N ASP A 88 -16.09 1.80 14.80
CA ASP A 88 -16.01 2.04 16.22
C ASP A 88 -14.67 1.52 16.75
N LEU A 89 -13.87 2.43 17.31
CA LEU A 89 -12.57 2.12 17.91
C LEU A 89 -12.71 1.26 19.17
N ASP A 90 -13.86 1.32 19.86
CA ASP A 90 -14.08 0.69 21.15
C ASP A 90 -14.87 -0.62 21.08
N SER A 91 -15.41 -0.97 19.91
CA SER A 91 -16.18 -2.22 19.69
C SER A 91 -15.39 -3.51 19.91
N GLY A 92 -14.05 -3.42 19.91
CA GLY A 92 -13.15 -4.58 19.93
C GLY A 92 -13.09 -5.35 18.60
N GLN A 93 -13.86 -4.93 17.58
CA GLN A 93 -13.84 -5.51 16.24
C GLN A 93 -12.61 -5.01 15.45
N LYS A 94 -12.07 -5.88 14.60
CA LYS A 94 -10.97 -5.56 13.69
C LYS A 94 -11.52 -4.96 12.39
N LEU A 95 -10.71 -4.15 11.71
CA LEU A 95 -11.05 -3.70 10.36
C LEU A 95 -10.69 -4.79 9.35
N MET A 96 -11.60 -5.06 8.43
CA MET A 96 -11.37 -5.90 7.27
C MET A 96 -11.05 -5.00 6.09
N VAL A 97 -9.86 -5.17 5.51
CA VAL A 97 -9.40 -4.44 4.32
C VAL A 97 -9.37 -5.44 3.17
N ASP A 98 -10.29 -5.30 2.23
CA ASP A 98 -10.46 -6.18 1.09
C ASP A 98 -10.01 -5.50 -0.21
N TRP A 99 -9.43 -6.26 -1.13
CA TRP A 99 -9.06 -5.79 -2.46
C TRP A 99 -9.35 -6.83 -3.53
N SER A 100 -9.16 -6.46 -4.78
CA SER A 100 -9.28 -7.36 -5.93
C SER A 100 -8.09 -7.12 -6.84
N VAL A 101 -7.50 -8.21 -7.33
CA VAL A 101 -6.39 -8.19 -8.28
C VAL A 101 -6.76 -8.97 -9.54
N PRO A 102 -6.34 -8.56 -10.74
CA PRO A 102 -6.57 -9.31 -11.96
C PRO A 102 -5.80 -10.64 -12.00
N GLN A 103 -4.69 -10.73 -11.26
CA GLN A 103 -3.84 -11.92 -11.15
C GLN A 103 -3.23 -11.96 -9.74
N PRO A 104 -3.01 -13.15 -9.14
CA PRO A 104 -2.33 -13.30 -7.86
C PRO A 104 -0.99 -12.55 -7.83
N ARG A 105 -0.85 -11.62 -6.89
CA ARG A 105 0.33 -10.75 -6.72
C ARG A 105 0.42 -10.31 -5.26
N ASP A 106 1.63 -10.14 -4.77
CA ASP A 106 1.84 -9.51 -3.48
C ASP A 106 1.24 -8.09 -3.48
N VAL A 107 0.49 -7.77 -2.43
CA VAL A 107 -0.17 -6.47 -2.27
C VAL A 107 0.44 -5.74 -1.08
N PHE A 108 0.88 -4.51 -1.33
CA PHE A 108 1.31 -3.60 -0.27
C PHE A 108 0.11 -2.79 0.17
N LEU A 109 -0.10 -2.73 1.48
CA LEU A 109 -1.09 -1.85 2.10
C LEU A 109 -0.36 -0.83 2.96
N GLN A 110 -0.86 0.40 2.91
CA GLN A 110 -0.36 1.48 3.74
C GLN A 110 -1.54 2.26 4.29
N ALA A 111 -1.45 2.62 5.57
CA ALA A 111 -2.30 3.65 6.14
C ALA A 111 -1.47 4.75 6.78
N GLN A 112 -2.03 5.96 6.81
CA GLN A 112 -1.41 7.12 7.44
C GLN A 112 -2.47 8.06 7.98
N SER A 113 -2.11 8.87 8.97
CA SER A 113 -3.04 9.88 9.47
C SER A 113 -3.20 11.03 8.47
N LEU A 114 -4.44 11.52 8.37
CA LEU A 114 -4.80 12.76 7.69
C LEU A 114 -4.85 13.95 8.66
N GLN A 115 -4.50 13.75 9.93
CA GLN A 115 -4.44 14.80 10.92
C GLN A 115 -3.06 15.46 10.88
N ALA A 116 -3.04 16.78 10.70
CA ALA A 116 -1.80 17.55 10.70
C ALA A 116 -1.03 17.34 12.03
N GLY A 117 0.27 17.07 11.93
CA GLY A 117 1.15 16.85 13.07
C GLY A 117 1.07 15.46 13.71
N LEU A 118 0.16 14.58 13.26
CA LEU A 118 0.09 13.20 13.72
C LEU A 118 0.82 12.27 12.74
N TYR A 119 2.08 11.96 13.02
CA TYR A 119 2.96 11.15 12.17
C TYR A 119 2.72 9.65 12.35
N TYR A 120 1.48 9.21 12.15
CA TYR A 120 1.09 7.81 12.23
C TYR A 120 1.23 7.11 10.87
N ARG A 121 1.69 5.85 10.89
CA ARG A 121 1.75 4.98 9.72
C ARG A 121 1.47 3.51 10.08
N MET A 122 0.84 2.78 9.17
CA MET A 122 0.77 1.33 9.12
C MET A 122 1.25 0.86 7.75
N ASP A 123 2.11 -0.14 7.68
CA ASP A 123 2.49 -0.83 6.44
C ASP A 123 2.36 -2.35 6.64
N THR A 124 1.80 -3.04 5.65
CA THR A 124 1.82 -4.51 5.59
C THR A 124 1.97 -4.96 4.14
N LYS A 125 2.45 -6.19 3.97
CA LYS A 125 2.57 -6.85 2.67
C LYS A 125 1.81 -8.17 2.77
N ARG A 126 0.87 -8.38 1.84
CA ARG A 126 0.02 -9.57 1.78
C ARG A 126 0.42 -10.40 0.56
N GLN A 127 0.38 -11.72 0.73
CA GLN A 127 0.89 -12.65 -0.28
C GLN A 127 -0.10 -12.78 -1.45
N ALA A 128 0.38 -13.30 -2.57
CA ALA A 128 -0.36 -13.32 -3.84
C ALA A 128 -1.73 -14.03 -3.82
N ASP A 129 -1.93 -14.99 -2.93
CA ASP A 129 -3.17 -15.76 -2.74
C ASP A 129 -4.15 -15.09 -1.77
N GLU A 130 -3.76 -13.96 -1.16
CA GLU A 130 -4.57 -13.22 -0.22
C GLU A 130 -5.31 -12.05 -0.90
N SER A 131 -6.54 -11.81 -0.45
CA SER A 131 -7.39 -10.70 -0.92
C SER A 131 -7.97 -9.86 0.22
N ARG A 132 -7.53 -10.16 1.44
CA ARG A 132 -8.01 -9.55 2.68
C ARG A 132 -6.89 -9.40 3.69
N TYR A 133 -6.90 -8.28 4.41
CA TYR A 133 -6.11 -8.05 5.60
C TYR A 133 -7.04 -7.77 6.78
N VAL A 134 -6.76 -8.41 7.92
CA VAL A 134 -7.52 -8.24 9.16
C VAL A 134 -6.71 -7.37 10.10
N TRP A 135 -7.05 -6.09 10.17
CA TRP A 135 -6.28 -5.04 10.82
C TRP A 135 -6.74 -4.79 12.27
N PRO A 136 -5.89 -5.05 13.29
CA PRO A 136 -6.20 -4.71 14.67
C PRO A 136 -6.27 -3.19 14.89
N LEU A 137 -7.25 -2.73 15.67
CA LEU A 137 -7.45 -1.29 15.94
C LEU A 137 -6.69 -0.77 17.17
N THR A 138 -5.81 -1.58 17.77
CA THR A 138 -5.16 -1.24 19.04
C THR A 138 -4.44 0.11 18.99
N ILE A 139 -3.68 0.37 17.93
CA ILE A 139 -2.92 1.63 17.78
C ILE A 139 -3.83 2.77 17.37
N LEU A 140 -4.73 2.56 16.40
CA LEU A 140 -5.72 3.56 15.99
C LEU A 140 -6.55 4.04 17.18
N ARG A 141 -6.98 3.13 18.07
CA ARG A 141 -7.71 3.45 19.31
C ARG A 141 -6.88 4.29 20.27
N GLN A 142 -5.65 3.88 20.56
CA GLN A 142 -4.77 4.61 21.48
C GLN A 142 -4.41 6.02 20.96
N LEU A 143 -4.42 6.21 19.65
CA LEU A 143 -4.18 7.51 19.00
C LEU A 143 -5.47 8.26 18.65
N SER A 144 -6.64 7.69 18.96
CA SER A 144 -7.97 8.23 18.62
C SER A 144 -8.13 8.60 17.14
N ILE A 145 -7.57 7.78 16.23
CA ILE A 145 -7.65 8.00 14.78
C ILE A 145 -8.94 7.40 14.25
N SER A 146 -9.91 8.26 13.96
CA SER A 146 -11.18 7.89 13.32
C SER A 146 -11.04 7.77 11.80
N ARG A 147 -12.08 7.23 11.15
CA ARG A 147 -12.19 7.10 9.69
C ARG A 147 -11.85 8.38 8.92
N ASN A 148 -12.35 9.53 9.37
CA ASN A 148 -12.12 10.81 8.68
C ASN A 148 -10.67 11.31 8.78
N ASN A 149 -9.89 10.77 9.71
CA ASN A 149 -8.49 11.14 9.93
C ASN A 149 -7.52 10.04 9.46
N LEU A 150 -7.99 9.09 8.63
CA LEU A 150 -7.22 7.93 8.18
C LEU A 150 -7.26 7.81 6.66
N GLY A 151 -6.08 7.88 6.03
CA GLY A 151 -5.91 7.57 4.62
C GLY A 151 -5.36 6.16 4.46
N VAL A 152 -5.93 5.39 3.54
CA VAL A 152 -5.49 4.00 3.26
C VAL A 152 -5.31 3.79 1.76
N LEU A 153 -4.19 3.18 1.39
CA LEU A 153 -3.79 2.83 0.03
C LEU A 153 -3.44 1.35 -0.04
N GLY A 154 -3.75 0.74 -1.18
CA GLY A 154 -3.23 -0.57 -1.55
C GLY A 154 -2.72 -0.54 -2.98
N TRP A 155 -1.62 -1.22 -3.25
CA TRP A 155 -1.08 -1.36 -4.60
C TRP A 155 -0.32 -2.67 -4.77
N ALA A 156 -0.20 -3.10 -6.02
CA ALA A 156 0.68 -4.18 -6.43
C ALA A 156 1.42 -3.77 -7.70
N SER A 157 2.61 -4.32 -7.91
CA SER A 157 3.42 -4.00 -9.08
C SER A 157 3.03 -4.88 -10.27
N TYR A 158 2.62 -4.25 -11.37
CA TYR A 158 2.25 -4.92 -12.63
C TYR A 158 3.19 -4.54 -13.75
N LYS A 159 3.52 -5.52 -14.60
CA LYS A 159 4.10 -5.27 -15.90
C LYS A 159 2.98 -4.92 -16.87
N LEU A 160 2.96 -3.67 -17.33
CA LEU A 160 2.01 -3.21 -18.36
C LEU A 160 2.36 -3.83 -19.73
N SER A 161 1.46 -3.71 -20.70
CA SER A 161 1.62 -4.25 -22.07
C SER A 161 2.89 -3.76 -22.77
N ASN A 162 3.32 -2.54 -22.48
CA ASN A 162 4.56 -1.94 -22.98
C ASN A 162 5.84 -2.46 -22.30
N GLY A 163 5.70 -3.37 -21.34
CA GLY A 163 6.80 -3.98 -20.60
C GLY A 163 7.28 -3.20 -19.37
N MET A 164 6.77 -2.00 -19.12
CA MET A 164 7.11 -1.21 -17.94
C MET A 164 6.44 -1.79 -16.69
N VAL A 165 7.17 -1.77 -15.57
CA VAL A 165 6.62 -2.12 -14.27
C VAL A 165 6.06 -0.86 -13.62
N LYS A 166 4.80 -0.92 -13.20
CA LYS A 166 4.10 0.18 -12.53
C LYS A 166 3.39 -0.33 -11.28
N ASP A 167 3.36 0.50 -10.25
CA ASP A 167 2.46 0.29 -9.13
C ASP A 167 1.04 0.62 -9.57
N VAL A 168 0.18 -0.38 -9.50
CA VAL A 168 -1.25 -0.26 -9.82
C VAL A 168 -2.00 -0.26 -8.50
N TYR A 169 -2.67 0.84 -8.25
CA TYR A 169 -3.45 1.03 -7.05
C TYR A 169 -4.76 0.23 -7.11
N LEU A 170 -5.14 -0.32 -5.98
CA LEU A 170 -6.30 -1.18 -5.82
C LEU A 170 -7.33 -0.42 -4.97
N PRO A 171 -8.52 -0.13 -5.50
CA PRO A 171 -9.60 0.43 -4.70
C PRO A 171 -9.96 -0.52 -3.55
N LEU A 172 -9.67 -0.09 -2.32
CA LEU A 172 -9.90 -0.90 -1.13
C LEU A 172 -11.36 -0.84 -0.68
N ARG A 173 -11.85 -1.93 -0.08
CA ARG A 173 -13.12 -1.98 0.63
C ARG A 173 -12.81 -2.21 2.11
N ILE A 174 -13.19 -1.26 2.97
CA ILE A 174 -12.80 -1.26 4.37
C ILE A 174 -14.05 -1.19 5.25
N SER A 175 -14.21 -2.17 6.14
CA SER A 175 -15.38 -2.27 7.04
C SER A 175 -15.07 -3.08 8.30
N GLN A 176 -15.79 -2.81 9.41
CA GLN A 176 -15.87 -3.75 10.55
C GLN A 176 -16.99 -4.78 10.38
N ASN A 177 -18.04 -4.43 9.63
CA ASN A 177 -19.22 -5.26 9.38
C ASN A 177 -19.42 -5.41 7.87
N PRO A 178 -18.98 -6.53 7.26
CA PRO A 178 -19.06 -6.72 5.80
C PRO A 178 -20.50 -6.88 5.26
N SER A 179 -21.53 -6.78 6.10
CA SER A 179 -22.92 -7.14 5.84
C SER A 179 -23.72 -6.15 4.98
N THR A 180 -23.14 -5.03 4.51
CA THR A 180 -23.84 -4.10 3.60
C THR A 180 -22.99 -3.79 2.37
N GLU A 181 -23.10 -4.65 1.36
CA GLU A 181 -22.44 -4.48 0.07
C GLU A 181 -23.23 -3.49 -0.80
N THR A 182 -23.32 -2.23 -0.39
CA THR A 182 -23.85 -1.18 -1.26
C THR A 182 -22.73 -0.72 -2.19
N SER A 183 -22.77 -1.17 -3.45
CA SER A 183 -21.82 -0.72 -4.47
C SER A 183 -21.99 0.77 -4.72
N SER A 184 -20.98 1.57 -4.37
CA SER A 184 -20.90 2.98 -4.76
C SER A 184 -20.70 3.10 -6.28
N PRO A 185 -21.32 4.06 -7.00
CA PRO A 185 -21.03 4.30 -8.41
C PRO A 185 -19.65 4.94 -8.64
N ALA A 186 -18.99 5.41 -7.59
CA ALA A 186 -17.72 6.12 -7.65
C ALA A 186 -16.68 5.54 -6.70
N TYR A 187 -15.41 5.79 -7.01
CA TYR A 187 -14.30 5.59 -6.08
C TYR A 187 -14.05 6.88 -5.29
N GLN A 188 -13.69 6.75 -4.02
CA GLN A 188 -13.34 7.86 -3.14
C GLN A 188 -11.82 7.99 -3.05
N LEU A 189 -11.33 9.20 -3.24
CA LEU A 189 -9.90 9.53 -3.19
C LEU A 189 -9.65 10.63 -2.17
N VAL A 190 -8.45 10.62 -1.62
CA VAL A 190 -7.91 11.73 -0.84
C VAL A 190 -6.55 12.09 -1.39
N ILE A 191 -6.35 13.36 -1.73
CA ILE A 191 -5.02 13.92 -2.01
C ILE A 191 -4.54 14.76 -0.84
N TRP A 192 -3.21 14.86 -0.71
CA TRP A 192 -2.55 15.66 0.30
C TRP A 192 -1.55 16.60 -0.36
N PRO A 193 -1.84 17.91 -0.42
CA PRO A 193 -0.90 18.89 -0.90
C PRO A 193 0.02 19.40 0.22
N THR A 194 1.25 19.76 -0.13
CA THR A 194 2.19 20.40 0.81
C THR A 194 2.21 21.92 0.70
N GLN A 195 1.52 22.46 -0.30
CA GLN A 195 1.35 23.88 -0.58
C GLN A 195 -0.10 24.16 -0.95
N GLU A 196 -0.56 25.38 -0.70
CA GLU A 196 -1.94 25.78 -0.98
C GLU A 196 -2.21 25.76 -2.50
N LEU A 197 -3.36 25.19 -2.87
CA LEU A 197 -3.77 25.06 -4.26
C LEU A 197 -4.93 26.04 -4.55
N SER A 198 -4.99 26.49 -5.80
CA SER A 198 -6.08 27.30 -6.32
C SER A 198 -7.16 26.44 -7.00
N GLU A 199 -6.75 25.38 -7.70
CA GLU A 199 -7.67 24.42 -8.33
C GLU A 199 -6.99 23.06 -8.50
N VAL A 200 -7.81 22.01 -8.54
CA VAL A 200 -7.42 20.63 -8.82
C VAL A 200 -8.24 20.11 -10.00
N TYR A 201 -7.56 19.47 -10.94
CA TYR A 201 -8.12 18.88 -12.15
C TYR A 201 -7.87 17.38 -12.15
N VAL A 202 -8.88 16.61 -12.54
CA VAL A 202 -8.80 15.14 -12.55
C VAL A 202 -9.13 14.60 -13.93
N SER A 203 -8.27 13.70 -14.41
CA SER A 203 -8.49 12.95 -15.64
C SER A 203 -8.39 11.45 -15.38
N VAL A 204 -9.30 10.69 -15.99
CA VAL A 204 -9.33 9.22 -15.95
C VAL A 204 -9.44 8.72 -17.38
N ALA A 205 -8.56 7.81 -17.78
CA ALA A 205 -8.54 7.28 -19.13
C ALA A 205 -8.27 5.77 -19.17
N THR A 206 -8.73 5.12 -20.24
CA THR A 206 -8.22 3.81 -20.65
C THR A 206 -6.77 3.93 -21.10
N LEU A 207 -6.06 2.80 -21.10
CA LEU A 207 -4.67 2.72 -21.57
C LEU A 207 -4.60 2.22 -23.01
N ASP A 208 -3.65 2.73 -23.78
CA ASP A 208 -3.23 2.09 -25.02
C ASP A 208 -2.17 1.01 -24.78
N ALA A 209 -1.78 0.29 -25.84
CA ALA A 209 -0.79 -0.78 -25.77
C ALA A 209 0.58 -0.31 -25.23
N ASP A 210 0.93 0.97 -25.45
CA ASP A 210 2.15 1.60 -24.97
C ASP A 210 2.03 2.14 -23.53
N GLY A 211 0.90 1.92 -22.85
CA GLY A 211 0.63 2.39 -21.48
C GLY A 211 0.29 3.87 -21.37
N SER A 212 0.13 4.58 -22.50
CA SER A 212 -0.32 5.98 -22.53
C SER A 212 -1.86 6.08 -22.42
N PRO A 213 -2.40 7.25 -22.00
CA PRO A 213 -3.84 7.49 -21.98
C PRO A 213 -4.45 7.46 -23.40
N LYS A 214 -5.55 6.73 -23.58
CA LYS A 214 -6.21 6.54 -24.89
C LYS A 214 -7.57 7.21 -25.00
N ALA A 215 -8.55 6.75 -24.20
CA ALA A 215 -9.90 7.29 -24.20
C ALA A 215 -10.27 7.78 -22.80
N PHE A 216 -10.58 9.06 -22.68
CA PHE A 216 -10.91 9.68 -21.41
C PHE A 216 -12.36 9.43 -21.00
N ILE A 217 -12.53 8.86 -19.81
CA ILE A 217 -13.81 8.76 -19.09
C ILE A 217 -14.09 10.08 -18.38
N LEU A 218 -13.04 10.71 -17.86
CA LEU A 218 -13.04 12.02 -17.26
C LEU A 218 -11.83 12.78 -17.83
N ASP A 219 -12.02 13.99 -18.35
CA ASP A 219 -10.92 14.75 -18.95
C ASP A 219 -10.83 16.14 -18.33
N GLY A 220 -9.76 16.38 -17.56
CA GLY A 220 -9.44 17.69 -17.01
C GLY A 220 -10.54 18.32 -16.17
N LYS A 221 -11.36 17.51 -15.48
CA LYS A 221 -12.50 18.04 -14.71
C LYS A 221 -11.98 18.75 -13.46
N ALA A 222 -12.28 20.04 -13.35
CA ALA A 222 -12.03 20.80 -12.13
C ALA A 222 -12.89 20.28 -10.97
N LEU A 223 -12.32 20.21 -9.76
CA LEU A 223 -13.08 19.87 -8.56
C LEU A 223 -14.00 21.03 -8.13
N GLY A 224 -13.59 22.28 -8.32
CA GLY A 224 -14.43 23.46 -8.11
C GLY A 224 -14.81 23.76 -6.66
N TYR A 225 -14.01 23.33 -5.68
CA TYR A 225 -14.27 23.56 -4.25
C TYR A 225 -13.96 24.98 -3.78
N GLY A 226 -13.22 25.76 -4.57
CA GLY A 226 -12.86 27.15 -4.28
C GLY A 226 -11.81 27.36 -3.20
N TYR A 227 -11.54 26.37 -2.34
CA TYR A 227 -10.49 26.42 -1.33
C TYR A 227 -9.82 25.05 -1.15
N TYR A 228 -8.49 25.02 -1.29
CA TYR A 228 -7.68 23.81 -1.21
C TYR A 228 -6.48 24.03 -0.27
N PRO A 229 -6.66 23.80 1.04
CA PRO A 229 -5.64 24.08 2.04
C PRO A 229 -4.41 23.18 1.90
N GLU A 230 -3.24 23.74 2.21
CA GLU A 230 -2.03 22.92 2.41
C GLU A 230 -2.13 22.04 3.65
N ASN A 231 -1.43 20.90 3.62
CA ASN A 231 -1.29 19.98 4.75
C ASN A 231 -2.64 19.49 5.32
N ARG A 232 -3.63 19.32 4.44
CA ARG A 232 -4.94 18.75 4.76
C ARG A 232 -5.42 17.85 3.61
N GLY A 233 -6.10 16.76 3.95
CA GLY A 233 -6.71 15.89 2.97
C GLY A 233 -7.82 16.62 2.17
N ILE A 234 -7.75 16.53 0.85
CA ILE A 234 -8.81 16.97 -0.05
C ILE A 234 -9.49 15.70 -0.58
N HIS A 235 -10.76 15.53 -0.22
CA HIS A 235 -11.58 14.38 -0.59
C HIS A 235 -12.31 14.66 -1.89
N PHE A 236 -12.33 13.70 -2.81
CA PHE A 236 -13.13 13.79 -4.03
C PHE A 236 -13.46 12.39 -4.56
N GLU A 237 -14.31 12.33 -5.57
CA GLU A 237 -14.75 11.08 -6.19
C GLU A 237 -14.41 11.04 -7.68
N ILE A 238 -14.10 9.84 -8.17
CA ILE A 238 -13.99 9.57 -9.61
C ILE A 238 -14.99 8.48 -10.01
N PRO A 239 -15.58 8.54 -11.22
CA PRO A 239 -16.52 7.52 -11.66
C PRO A 239 -15.82 6.16 -11.78
N LYS A 240 -16.54 5.09 -11.43
CA LYS A 240 -16.09 3.73 -11.75
C LYS A 240 -16.15 3.52 -13.26
N PRO A 241 -15.09 3.01 -13.90
CA PRO A 241 -15.16 2.56 -15.29
C PRO A 241 -16.22 1.47 -15.47
N SER A 242 -16.73 1.29 -16.69
CA SER A 242 -17.76 0.29 -16.99
C SER A 242 -17.20 -1.11 -17.32
N VAL A 243 -15.90 -1.20 -17.59
CA VAL A 243 -15.25 -2.43 -18.05
C VAL A 243 -14.05 -2.73 -17.16
N PRO A 244 -13.84 -3.99 -16.72
CA PRO A 244 -12.66 -4.36 -15.94
C PRO A 244 -11.36 -4.05 -16.69
N GLY A 245 -10.35 -3.56 -15.97
CA GLY A 245 -9.07 -3.22 -16.57
C GLY A 245 -8.19 -2.33 -15.70
N ILE A 246 -6.99 -2.05 -16.20
CA ILE A 246 -6.08 -1.04 -15.62
C ILE A 246 -6.32 0.29 -16.34
N TYR A 247 -6.48 1.35 -15.55
CA TYR A 247 -6.79 2.70 -15.98
C TYR A 247 -5.70 3.67 -15.57
N TYR A 248 -5.58 4.76 -16.32
CA TYR A 248 -4.76 5.91 -16.00
C TYR A 248 -5.57 6.91 -15.19
N LEU A 249 -4.94 7.48 -14.16
CA LEU A 249 -5.44 8.59 -13.36
C LEU A 249 -4.38 9.70 -13.36
N GLN A 250 -4.78 10.89 -13.77
CA GLN A 250 -3.97 12.10 -13.62
C GLN A 250 -4.65 13.05 -12.66
N ILE A 251 -3.85 13.65 -11.79
CA ILE A 251 -4.28 14.75 -10.94
C ILE A 251 -3.34 15.93 -11.22
N GLY A 252 -3.90 16.94 -11.87
CA GLY A 252 -3.27 18.23 -12.07
C GLY A 252 -3.68 19.21 -10.99
N ALA A 253 -2.79 20.09 -10.55
CA ALA A 253 -3.12 21.15 -9.62
C ALA A 253 -2.34 22.43 -9.91
N VAL A 254 -2.94 23.56 -9.57
CA VAL A 254 -2.36 24.90 -9.73
C VAL A 254 -2.12 25.49 -8.34
N PHE A 255 -0.90 25.96 -8.06
CA PHE A 255 -0.60 26.59 -6.76
C PHE A 255 -1.13 28.03 -6.71
N VAL A 256 -1.56 28.49 -5.54
CA VAL A 256 -1.94 29.91 -5.33
C VAL A 256 -0.78 30.85 -5.66
N LYS A 257 0.46 30.44 -5.36
CA LYS A 257 1.68 31.21 -5.64
C LYS A 257 2.19 31.07 -7.08
N GLY A 258 1.42 30.43 -7.96
CA GLY A 258 1.78 30.18 -9.35
C GLY A 258 2.53 28.86 -9.55
N GLY A 259 2.49 28.36 -10.78
CA GLY A 259 3.03 27.06 -11.17
C GLY A 259 1.98 25.95 -11.12
N VAL A 260 2.33 24.82 -11.72
CA VAL A 260 1.46 23.64 -11.84
C VAL A 260 2.21 22.37 -11.42
N VAL A 261 1.47 21.38 -10.94
CA VAL A 261 1.99 20.04 -10.67
C VAL A 261 1.04 19.02 -11.27
N ASN A 262 1.59 17.97 -11.88
CA ASN A 262 0.84 16.82 -12.36
C ASN A 262 1.41 15.57 -11.70
N VAL A 263 0.53 14.72 -11.20
CA VAL A 263 0.87 13.38 -10.71
C VAL A 263 0.05 12.34 -11.44
N GLU A 264 0.70 11.23 -11.76
CA GLU A 264 0.14 10.16 -12.57
C GLU A 264 0.12 8.86 -11.80
N TYR A 265 -0.99 8.14 -11.90
CA TYR A 265 -1.23 6.88 -11.22
C TYR A 265 -1.90 5.89 -12.18
N TRP A 266 -1.73 4.61 -11.87
CA TRP A 266 -2.45 3.52 -12.52
C TRP A 266 -3.34 2.86 -11.48
N PHE A 267 -4.55 2.49 -11.85
CA PHE A 267 -5.43 1.75 -10.95
C PHE A 267 -6.17 0.62 -11.64
N TYR A 268 -6.51 -0.41 -10.86
CA TYR A 268 -7.30 -1.53 -11.33
C TYR A 268 -8.78 -1.33 -10.99
N HIS A 269 -9.65 -1.55 -11.97
CA HIS A 269 -11.09 -1.69 -11.80
C HIS A 269 -11.50 -3.14 -12.12
N LYS A 270 -12.24 -3.76 -11.21
CA LYS A 270 -12.56 -5.20 -11.26
C LYS A 270 -13.78 -5.57 -12.11
N GLY A 271 -14.63 -4.62 -12.49
CA GLY A 271 -15.96 -4.87 -13.08
C GLY A 271 -17.07 -4.96 -12.02
#